data_AF-A0A518HK43-F1
#
_entry.id   AF-A0A518HK43-F1
#
_cell.length_a   1.000
_cell.length_b   1.000
_cell.length_c   1.000
_cell.angle_alpha   90.00
_cell.angle_beta   90.00
_cell.angle_gamma   90.00
#
_symmetry.space_group_name_H-M   'P 1'
#
loop_
_entity.id
_entity.type
_entity.pdbx_description
1 polymer ?
#
loop_
_entity_poly.entity_id
_entity_poly.type
_entity_poly.pdbx_seq_one_letter_code
_entity_poly.pdbx_strand_id
1 'polypeptide(L)'
;MRTLQIFSNAVEAEILRARLDAAGIFAVVNGGEVATMLSHIGSAVVRVRVEVAPEDFERAKEILETDEIERSERTAWQCSRCDERNEPLFDLCWSCGKPRDESDLSRPLLELEQPVIRESGPVVVTDQPPRKPASSNPYAPVLIPNEDRGPRSDSAQAEQNSRDGELVARVFRGAVIGIFILPPLLTFYVLFLLVFEVPRTAYRDPRLYWRLLASWCLCLIAIGFAAVVWSRLL
;
A
#
# COMPACT_ATOMS: atom_id res chain seq x y z
N MET A 1 -25.84 21.12 7.49
CA MET A 1 -24.69 20.39 8.05
C MET A 1 -23.47 21.29 8.05
N ARG A 2 -22.62 21.19 9.09
CA ARG A 2 -21.40 22.00 9.27
C ARG A 2 -20.21 21.06 9.44
N THR A 3 -19.11 21.33 8.75
CA THR A 3 -17.89 20.51 8.82
C THR A 3 -17.19 20.71 10.16
N LEU A 4 -17.02 19.60 10.90
CA LEU A 4 -16.33 19.55 12.18
C LEU A 4 -14.82 19.39 11.98
N GLN A 5 -14.41 18.39 11.19
CA GLN A 5 -12.99 18.09 10.95
C GLN A 5 -12.77 17.47 9.57
N ILE A 6 -11.54 17.57 9.07
CA ILE A 6 -11.11 17.04 7.78
C ILE A 6 -9.96 16.07 8.00
N PHE A 7 -10.04 14.89 7.38
CA PHE A 7 -9.08 13.80 7.45
C PHE A 7 -8.50 13.47 6.09
N SER A 8 -7.33 12.83 6.10
CA SER A 8 -6.64 12.33 4.90
C SER A 8 -7.04 10.90 4.53
N ASN A 9 -7.68 10.18 5.44
CA ASN A 9 -8.13 8.81 5.23
C ASN A 9 -9.56 8.62 5.79
N ALA A 10 -10.23 7.58 5.31
CA ALA A 10 -11.60 7.27 5.72
C ALA A 10 -11.67 6.66 7.13
N VAL A 11 -10.61 5.98 7.57
CA VAL A 11 -10.59 5.25 8.85
C VAL A 11 -10.67 6.22 10.02
N GLU A 12 -9.85 7.28 10.04
CA GLU A 12 -9.88 8.30 11.10
C GLU A 12 -11.23 9.01 11.16
N ALA A 13 -11.83 9.31 10.01
CA ALA A 13 -13.15 9.93 9.92
C ALA A 13 -14.25 9.03 10.49
N GLU A 14 -14.19 7.72 10.23
CA GLU A 14 -15.14 6.74 10.79
C GLU A 14 -14.93 6.53 12.29
N ILE A 15 -13.70 6.56 12.78
CA ILE A 15 -13.41 6.51 14.23
C ILE A 15 -14.05 7.72 14.92
N LEU A 16 -13.91 8.93 14.35
CA LEU A 16 -14.57 10.11 14.90
C LEU A 16 -16.09 9.99 14.84
N ARG A 17 -16.64 9.49 13.72
CA ARG A 17 -18.10 9.28 13.60
C ARG A 17 -18.60 8.34 14.69
N ALA A 18 -17.93 7.22 14.93
CA ALA A 18 -18.30 6.26 15.98
C ALA A 18 -18.23 6.89 17.37
N ARG A 19 -17.22 7.73 17.65
CA ARG A 19 -17.10 8.45 18.91
C ARG A 19 -18.25 9.44 19.15
N LEU A 20 -18.65 10.18 18.12
CA LEU A 20 -19.78 11.10 18.16
C LEU A 20 -21.12 10.35 18.31
N ASP A 21 -21.27 9.23 17.61
CA ASP A 21 -22.46 8.38 17.69
C ASP A 21 -22.64 7.80 19.10
N ALA A 22 -21.54 7.37 19.75
CA ALA A 22 -21.54 6.96 21.15
C ALA A 22 -21.95 8.08 22.13
N ALA A 23 -21.74 9.35 21.76
CA ALA A 23 -22.22 10.52 22.51
C ALA A 23 -23.64 10.96 22.12
N GLY A 24 -24.31 10.22 21.23
CA GLY A 24 -25.64 10.52 20.72
C GLY A 24 -25.67 11.72 19.77
N ILE A 25 -24.57 11.99 19.07
CA ILE A 25 -24.48 13.04 18.04
C ILE A 25 -24.41 12.38 16.68
N PHE A 26 -25.38 12.70 15.82
CA PHE A 26 -25.40 12.20 14.46
C PHE A 26 -24.35 12.92 13.61
N ALA A 27 -23.43 12.15 13.01
CA ALA A 27 -22.37 12.65 12.15
C ALA A 27 -22.33 11.91 10.80
N VAL A 28 -22.04 12.63 9.73
CA VAL A 28 -21.93 12.11 8.37
C VAL A 28 -20.49 12.23 7.88
N VAL A 29 -19.98 11.15 7.29
CA VAL A 29 -18.65 11.10 6.68
C VAL A 29 -18.78 11.32 5.17
N ASN A 30 -18.30 12.46 4.68
CA ASN A 30 -18.32 12.83 3.27
C ASN A 30 -16.95 12.63 2.62
N GLY A 31 -16.93 11.92 1.48
CA GLY A 31 -15.70 11.63 0.73
C GLY A 31 -14.96 10.36 1.16
N GLY A 32 -15.48 9.61 2.14
CA GLY A 32 -14.88 8.36 2.62
C GLY A 32 -14.79 7.26 1.56
N GLU A 33 -15.84 7.08 0.76
CA GLU A 33 -15.86 6.07 -0.32
C GLU A 33 -14.81 6.36 -1.40
N VAL A 34 -14.69 7.62 -1.81
CA VAL A 34 -13.71 8.07 -2.80
C VAL A 34 -12.29 7.88 -2.26
N ALA A 35 -12.05 8.19 -0.99
CA ALA A 35 -10.77 7.99 -0.34
C ALA A 35 -10.39 6.50 -0.27
N THR A 36 -11.35 5.62 0.00
CA THR A 36 -11.14 4.18 0.00
C THR A 36 -10.82 3.65 -1.40
N MET A 37 -11.59 4.06 -2.42
CA MET A 37 -11.38 3.65 -3.81
C MET A 37 -10.01 4.08 -4.35
N LEU A 38 -9.54 5.26 -3.97
CA LEU A 38 -8.27 5.84 -4.41
C LEU A 38 -7.12 5.67 -3.41
N SER A 39 -7.28 4.80 -2.40
CA SER A 39 -6.28 4.59 -1.34
C SER A 39 -4.88 4.25 -1.86
N HIS A 40 -4.80 3.53 -2.99
CA HIS A 40 -3.56 3.14 -3.66
C HIS A 40 -2.78 4.31 -4.31
N ILE A 41 -3.42 5.46 -4.54
CA ILE A 41 -2.79 6.67 -5.11
C ILE A 41 -2.21 7.57 -3.99
N GLY A 42 -2.58 7.30 -2.73
CA GLY A 42 -2.09 8.00 -1.55
C GLY A 42 -3.12 8.95 -0.94
N SER A 43 -3.01 9.15 0.37
CA SER A 43 -3.96 9.91 1.21
C SER A 43 -3.95 11.43 0.97
N ALA A 44 -3.01 11.95 0.20
CA ALA A 44 -2.91 13.38 -0.09
C ALA A 44 -3.95 13.88 -1.11
N VAL A 45 -4.52 12.98 -1.92
CA VAL A 45 -5.36 13.36 -3.08
C VAL A 45 -6.82 13.56 -2.69
N VAL A 46 -7.30 12.88 -1.64
CA VAL A 46 -8.71 12.92 -1.22
C VAL A 46 -8.81 13.41 0.22
N ARG A 47 -9.74 14.33 0.45
CA ARG A 47 -10.07 14.83 1.79
C ARG A 47 -11.42 14.29 2.22
N VAL A 48 -11.46 13.66 3.38
CA VAL A 48 -12.67 13.14 4.01
C VAL A 48 -13.14 14.15 5.06
N ARG A 49 -14.42 14.50 5.05
CA ARG A 49 -15.00 15.46 6.00
C ARG A 49 -15.97 14.78 6.94
N VAL A 50 -15.89 15.08 8.23
CA VAL A 50 -16.93 14.73 9.20
C VAL A 50 -17.81 15.95 9.41
N GLU A 51 -19.10 15.80 9.14
CA GLU A 51 -20.09 16.87 9.19
C GLU A 51 -21.19 16.52 10.20
N VAL A 52 -21.61 17.51 10.97
CA VAL A 52 -22.66 17.38 12.00
C VAL A 52 -23.79 18.38 11.75
N ALA A 53 -24.91 18.20 12.43
CA ALA A 53 -25.98 19.19 12.44
C ALA A 53 -25.48 20.51 13.05
N PRO A 54 -25.88 21.69 12.54
CA PRO A 54 -25.44 22.98 13.07
C PRO A 54 -25.69 23.15 14.59
N GLU A 55 -26.80 22.61 15.07
CA GLU A 55 -27.21 22.60 16.48
C GLU A 55 -26.28 21.78 17.39
N ASP A 56 -25.70 20.70 16.89
CA ASP A 56 -24.78 19.82 17.64
C ASP A 56 -23.32 20.22 17.50
N PHE A 57 -23.00 21.23 16.67
CA PHE A 57 -21.62 21.56 16.31
C PHE A 57 -20.75 21.93 17.53
N GLU A 58 -21.24 22.80 18.40
CA GLU A 58 -20.46 23.24 19.57
C GLU A 58 -20.28 22.10 20.57
N ARG A 59 -21.31 21.28 20.77
CA ARG A 59 -21.25 20.08 21.63
C ARG A 59 -20.26 19.04 21.09
N ALA A 60 -20.26 18.81 19.78
CA ALA A 60 -19.31 17.90 19.13
C ALA A 60 -17.86 18.40 19.28
N LYS A 61 -17.65 19.72 19.20
CA LYS A 61 -16.34 20.34 19.41
C LYS A 61 -15.86 20.19 20.86
N GLU A 62 -16.74 20.40 21.83
CA GLU A 62 -16.44 20.22 23.25
C GLU A 62 -16.02 18.78 23.59
N ILE A 63 -16.67 17.78 23.00
CA ILE A 63 -16.29 16.36 23.17
C ILE A 63 -14.87 16.12 22.64
N LEU A 64 -14.55 16.66 21.46
CA LEU A 64 -13.20 16.53 20.88
C LEU A 64 -12.13 17.18 21.74
N GLU A 65 -12.39 18.37 22.26
CA GLU A 65 -11.47 19.08 23.15
C GLU A 65 -11.26 18.32 24.47
N THR A 66 -12.34 17.78 25.04
CA THR A 66 -12.28 16.98 26.27
C THR A 66 -11.48 15.70 26.06
N ASP A 67 -11.74 14.96 24.97
CA ASP A 67 -11.03 13.73 24.64
C ASP A 67 -9.52 13.97 24.44
N GLU A 68 -9.14 15.09 23.83
CA GLU A 68 -7.73 15.44 23.63
C GLU A 68 -7.05 15.81 24.95
N ILE A 69 -7.74 16.55 25.82
CA ILE A 69 -7.23 16.87 27.17
C ILE A 69 -7.04 15.57 27.96
N GLU A 70 -8.05 14.70 28.03
CA GLU A 70 -7.96 13.42 28.72
C GLU A 70 -6.83 12.55 28.18
N ARG A 71 -6.64 12.50 26.85
CA ARG A 71 -5.54 11.76 26.23
C ARG A 71 -4.18 12.33 26.64
N SER A 72 -4.05 13.65 26.68
CA SER A 72 -2.80 14.34 27.01
C SER A 72 -2.42 14.22 28.50
N GLU A 73 -3.41 14.14 29.38
CA GLU A 73 -3.20 14.03 30.84
C GLU A 73 -2.93 12.58 31.29
N ARG A 74 -3.33 11.59 30.49
CA ARG A 74 -3.07 10.18 30.82
C ARG A 74 -1.57 9.90 30.77
N THR A 75 -1.05 9.42 31.90
CA THR A 75 0.33 8.98 32.04
C THR A 75 0.45 7.46 31.94
N ALA A 76 1.63 6.98 31.56
CA ALA A 76 1.95 5.56 31.58
C ALA A 76 1.84 5.04 33.01
N TRP A 77 1.55 3.76 33.19
CA TRP A 77 1.35 3.20 34.51
C TRP A 77 2.07 1.87 34.68
N GLN A 78 2.56 1.60 35.88
CA GLN A 78 3.23 0.36 36.23
C GLN A 78 2.30 -0.53 37.04
N CYS A 79 2.12 -1.77 36.58
CA CYS A 79 1.19 -2.70 37.17
C CYS A 79 1.68 -3.20 38.53
N SER A 80 0.91 -3.00 39.60
CA SER A 80 1.25 -3.44 40.96
C SER A 80 1.29 -4.97 41.14
N ARG A 81 0.76 -5.74 40.18
CA ARG A 81 0.76 -7.21 40.21
C ARG A 81 2.00 -7.85 39.58
N CYS A 82 2.43 -7.35 38.43
CA CYS A 82 3.50 -7.98 37.63
C CYS A 82 4.64 -7.03 37.27
N ASP A 83 4.59 -5.78 37.77
CA ASP A 83 5.56 -4.71 37.56
C ASP A 83 5.75 -4.25 36.10
N GLU A 84 4.88 -4.71 35.18
CA GLU A 84 4.89 -4.34 33.78
C GLU A 84 4.51 -2.87 33.57
N ARG A 85 5.19 -2.19 32.63
CA ARG A 85 4.87 -0.81 32.23
C ARG A 85 3.86 -0.83 31.09
N ASN A 86 2.69 -0.25 31.32
CA ASN A 86 1.63 -0.11 30.33
C ASN A 86 1.52 1.33 29.83
N GLU A 87 1.15 1.49 28.57
CA GLU A 87 0.87 2.80 27.99
C GLU A 87 -0.42 3.41 28.57
N PRO A 88 -0.60 4.74 28.50
CA PRO A 88 -1.70 5.43 29.16
C PRO A 88 -3.12 5.02 28.69
N LEU A 89 -3.24 4.51 27.46
CA LEU A 89 -4.50 4.12 26.83
C LEU A 89 -4.99 2.73 27.23
N PHE A 90 -4.18 1.93 27.93
CA PHE A 90 -4.58 0.60 28.37
C PHE A 90 -5.35 0.64 29.70
N ASP A 91 -6.56 0.08 29.70
CA ASP A 91 -7.38 -0.14 30.89
C ASP A 91 -7.05 -1.47 31.60
N LEU A 92 -6.32 -2.37 30.93
CA LEU A 92 -5.88 -3.66 31.44
C LEU A 92 -4.36 -3.79 31.26
N CYS A 93 -3.68 -4.44 32.19
CA CYS A 93 -2.27 -4.76 32.04
C CYS A 93 -2.06 -5.74 30.87
N TRP A 94 -1.22 -5.38 29.92
CA TRP A 94 -0.94 -6.19 28.73
C TRP A 94 -0.31 -7.55 29.05
N SER A 95 0.50 -7.61 30.12
CA SER A 95 1.20 -8.84 30.53
C SER A 95 0.31 -9.79 31.35
N CYS A 96 -0.42 -9.28 32.35
CA CYS A 96 -1.15 -10.13 33.31
C CYS A 96 -2.68 -10.02 33.25
N GLY A 97 -3.24 -9.11 32.44
CA GLY A 97 -4.68 -8.90 32.26
C GLY A 97 -5.40 -8.27 33.47
N LYS A 98 -4.68 -7.83 34.51
CA LYS A 98 -5.26 -7.13 35.67
C LYS A 98 -5.82 -5.76 35.22
N PRO A 99 -7.05 -5.37 35.60
CA PRO A 99 -7.52 -4.00 35.39
C PRO A 99 -6.67 -2.98 36.14
N ARG A 100 -6.51 -1.81 35.53
CA ARG A 100 -5.85 -0.67 36.16
C ARG A 100 -6.62 -0.26 37.41
N ASP A 101 -5.91 -0.03 38.50
CA ASP A 101 -6.48 0.49 39.75
C ASP A 101 -5.61 1.60 40.35
N GLU A 102 -6.05 2.18 41.46
CA GLU A 102 -5.34 3.26 42.15
C GLU A 102 -3.99 2.83 42.76
N SER A 103 -3.76 1.52 42.91
CA SER A 103 -2.48 1.00 43.43
C SER A 103 -1.38 0.99 42.37
N ASP A 104 -1.73 1.16 41.10
CA ASP A 104 -0.80 1.19 39.98
C ASP A 104 -0.07 2.54 39.90
N LEU A 105 1.25 2.50 39.76
CA LEU A 105 2.07 3.72 39.82
C LEU A 105 2.04 4.46 38.49
N SER A 106 1.54 5.69 38.51
CA SER A 106 1.64 6.60 37.36
C SER A 106 3.09 7.04 37.18
N ARG A 107 3.67 6.74 36.01
CA ARG A 107 4.99 7.21 35.62
C ARG A 107 4.86 8.13 34.41
N PRO A 108 5.55 9.29 34.40
CA PRO A 108 5.71 10.07 33.19
C PRO A 108 6.25 9.18 32.05
N LEU A 109 5.79 9.42 30.82
CA LEU A 109 6.43 8.88 29.62
C LEU A 109 7.84 9.47 29.54
N LEU A 110 8.79 8.85 30.26
CA LEU A 110 10.21 9.15 30.09
C LEU A 110 10.53 8.99 28.60
N GLU A 111 11.02 10.10 28.02
CA GLU A 111 11.70 10.24 26.74
C GLU A 111 12.25 8.89 26.28
N LEU A 112 11.84 8.43 25.09
CA LEU A 112 12.35 7.22 24.45
C LEU A 112 13.86 7.12 24.71
N GLU A 113 14.29 6.19 25.57
CA GLU A 113 15.70 5.88 25.71
C GLU A 113 16.17 5.49 24.32
N GLN A 114 16.94 6.40 23.70
CA GLN A 114 17.45 6.22 22.35
C GLN A 114 18.10 4.84 22.30
N PRO A 115 17.79 3.99 21.30
CA PRO A 115 18.42 2.69 21.21
C PRO A 115 19.92 2.91 21.18
N VAL A 116 20.61 2.44 22.21
CA VAL A 116 22.08 2.44 22.25
C VAL A 116 22.51 1.52 21.13
N ILE A 117 22.82 2.08 19.97
CA ILE A 117 23.46 1.36 18.87
C ILE A 117 24.83 0.97 19.40
N ARG A 118 24.95 -0.25 19.92
CA ARG A 118 26.26 -0.85 20.16
C ARG A 118 26.86 -1.11 18.79
N GLU A 119 27.88 -0.34 18.42
CA GLU A 119 28.75 -0.67 17.29
C GLU A 119 29.19 -2.12 17.47
N SER A 120 28.67 -2.99 16.62
CA SER A 120 29.06 -4.38 16.59
C SER A 120 30.46 -4.42 15.99
N GLY A 121 31.45 -4.82 16.78
CA GLY A 121 32.83 -4.99 16.30
C GLY A 121 32.91 -5.92 15.08
N PRO A 122 34.07 -5.98 14.40
CA PRO A 122 34.22 -6.75 13.17
C PRO A 122 33.83 -8.21 13.38
N VAL A 123 32.88 -8.68 12.56
CA VAL A 123 32.42 -10.06 12.55
C VAL A 123 33.56 -10.95 12.06
N VAL A 124 34.16 -11.72 12.97
CA VAL A 124 35.12 -12.78 12.61
C VAL A 124 34.32 -13.96 12.07
N VAL A 125 34.29 -14.11 10.75
CA VAL A 125 33.73 -15.28 10.08
C VAL A 125 34.72 -16.43 10.27
N THR A 126 34.35 -17.46 11.03
CA THR A 126 35.15 -18.67 11.18
C THR A 126 34.73 -19.69 10.12
N ASP A 127 35.69 -20.43 9.56
CA ASP A 127 35.45 -21.48 8.54
C ASP A 127 34.77 -22.76 9.10
N GLN A 128 34.27 -22.72 10.33
CA GLN A 128 33.67 -23.88 10.97
C GLN A 128 32.16 -23.90 10.72
N PRO A 129 31.59 -24.97 10.14
CA PRO A 129 30.15 -25.07 9.93
C PRO A 129 29.43 -24.97 11.30
N PRO A 130 28.36 -24.16 11.41
CA PRO A 130 27.68 -23.95 12.68
C PRO A 130 27.12 -25.28 13.17
N ARG A 131 27.65 -25.78 14.31
CA ARG A 131 27.00 -26.85 15.06
C ARG A 131 25.62 -26.34 15.46
N LYS A 132 24.55 -27.04 15.08
CA LYS A 132 23.18 -26.75 15.58
C LYS A 132 23.26 -26.63 17.11
N PRO A 133 23.03 -25.46 17.72
CA PRO A 133 22.60 -25.47 19.10
C PRO A 133 21.24 -26.18 19.11
N ALA A 134 21.06 -27.14 20.01
CA ALA A 134 19.73 -27.66 20.33
C ALA A 134 18.96 -26.50 20.98
N SER A 135 18.34 -25.64 20.17
CA SER A 135 17.70 -24.43 20.68
C SER A 135 16.37 -24.81 21.34
N SER A 136 16.15 -24.27 22.54
CA SER A 136 14.92 -24.41 23.32
C SER A 136 13.80 -23.47 22.85
N ASN A 137 13.92 -22.85 21.68
CA ASN A 137 12.96 -21.87 21.17
C ASN A 137 11.87 -22.55 20.31
N PRO A 138 10.60 -22.60 20.75
CA PRO A 138 9.50 -23.21 20.00
C PRO A 138 9.19 -22.50 18.67
N TYR A 139 9.64 -21.25 18.51
CA TYR A 139 9.42 -20.42 17.32
C TYR A 139 10.69 -20.21 16.50
N ALA A 140 11.71 -21.06 16.68
CA ALA A 140 12.88 -21.01 15.82
C ALA A 140 12.43 -21.27 14.36
N PRO A 141 12.75 -20.36 13.41
CA PRO A 141 12.36 -20.57 12.03
C PRO A 141 13.00 -21.85 11.50
N VAL A 142 12.24 -22.61 10.73
CA VAL A 142 12.77 -23.77 10.01
C VAL A 142 13.82 -23.26 9.03
N LEU A 143 15.09 -23.51 9.30
CA LEU A 143 16.16 -23.24 8.35
C LEU A 143 16.01 -24.27 7.22
N ILE A 144 15.41 -23.85 6.11
CA ILE A 144 15.36 -24.62 4.88
C ILE A 144 16.82 -24.72 4.39
N PRO A 145 17.41 -25.93 4.33
CA PRO A 145 18.73 -26.10 3.74
C PRO A 145 18.68 -25.55 2.32
N ASN A 146 19.70 -24.79 1.92
CA ASN A 146 19.93 -24.45 0.51
C ASN A 146 20.38 -25.73 -0.22
N GLU A 147 19.52 -26.73 -0.30
CA GLU A 147 19.67 -27.83 -1.23
C GLU A 147 19.25 -27.32 -2.61
N ASP A 148 20.23 -27.38 -3.50
CA ASP A 148 20.15 -27.13 -4.93
C ASP A 148 19.70 -25.72 -5.36
N ARG A 149 20.72 -24.88 -5.63
CA ARG A 149 20.65 -23.99 -6.80
C ARG A 149 20.55 -24.85 -8.07
N GLY A 150 19.40 -25.47 -8.29
CA GLY A 150 18.89 -25.77 -9.62
C GLY A 150 18.82 -24.47 -10.43
N PRO A 151 18.91 -24.54 -11.76
CA PRO A 151 19.48 -23.47 -12.55
C PRO A 151 18.61 -22.21 -12.42
N ARG A 152 19.19 -21.18 -11.80
CA ARG A 152 18.63 -19.82 -11.70
C ARG A 152 18.24 -19.24 -13.08
N SER A 153 18.61 -19.89 -14.18
CA SER A 153 18.19 -19.57 -15.54
C SER A 153 16.71 -19.87 -15.79
N ASP A 154 16.15 -20.95 -15.25
CA ASP A 154 14.83 -21.42 -15.72
C ASP A 154 13.70 -20.55 -15.16
N SER A 155 13.82 -20.09 -13.91
CA SER A 155 12.88 -19.14 -13.31
C SER A 155 13.02 -17.74 -13.92
N ALA A 156 14.24 -17.25 -14.08
CA ALA A 156 14.49 -15.95 -14.71
C ALA A 156 14.03 -15.92 -16.18
N GLN A 157 14.20 -17.02 -16.90
CA GLN A 157 13.76 -17.17 -18.28
C GLN A 157 12.24 -17.34 -18.39
N ALA A 158 11.60 -18.04 -17.43
CA ALA A 158 10.14 -18.11 -17.34
C ALA A 158 9.51 -16.74 -17.04
N GLU A 159 10.09 -15.97 -16.11
CA GLU A 159 9.66 -14.60 -15.80
C GLU A 159 9.83 -13.67 -17.01
N GLN A 160 10.95 -13.76 -17.72
CA GLN A 160 11.20 -12.96 -18.92
C GLN A 160 10.21 -13.31 -20.04
N ASN A 161 9.95 -14.60 -20.28
CA ASN A 161 8.97 -15.04 -21.28
C ASN A 161 7.55 -14.56 -20.96
N SER A 162 7.18 -14.55 -19.67
CA SER A 162 5.88 -14.01 -19.21
C SER A 162 5.77 -12.51 -19.47
N ARG A 163 6.84 -11.75 -19.15
CA ARG A 163 6.90 -10.31 -19.38
C ARG A 163 6.82 -9.96 -20.86
N ASP A 164 7.58 -10.65 -21.71
CA ASP A 164 7.55 -10.48 -23.16
C ASP A 164 6.15 -10.78 -23.72
N GLY A 165 5.48 -11.83 -23.21
CA GLY A 165 4.11 -12.18 -23.57
C GLY A 165 3.08 -11.10 -23.21
N GLU A 166 3.21 -10.46 -22.05
CA GLU A 166 2.33 -9.37 -21.62
C GLU A 166 2.52 -8.11 -22.48
N LEU A 167 3.77 -7.75 -22.79
CA LEU A 167 4.10 -6.64 -23.68
C LEU A 167 3.50 -6.83 -25.07
N VAL A 168 3.66 -8.02 -25.67
CA VAL A 168 3.07 -8.34 -26.98
C VAL A 168 1.54 -8.29 -26.93
N ALA A 169 0.93 -8.76 -25.84
CA ALA A 169 -0.52 -8.68 -25.68
C ALA A 169 -1.02 -7.23 -25.58
N ARG A 170 -0.28 -6.36 -24.89
CA ARG A 170 -0.58 -4.93 -24.79
C ARG A 170 -0.47 -4.23 -26.14
N VAL A 171 0.59 -4.50 -26.90
CA VAL A 171 0.80 -3.97 -28.26
C VAL A 171 -0.34 -4.39 -29.18
N PHE A 172 -0.72 -5.66 -29.18
CA PHE A 172 -1.81 -6.16 -30.02
C PHE A 172 -3.17 -5.53 -29.67
N ARG A 173 -3.52 -5.45 -28.38
CA ARG A 173 -4.77 -4.78 -27.95
C ARG A 173 -4.76 -3.30 -28.32
N GLY A 174 -3.63 -2.62 -28.14
CA GLY A 174 -3.43 -1.24 -28.57
C GLY A 174 -3.65 -1.07 -30.07
N ALA A 175 -3.08 -1.94 -30.91
CA ALA A 175 -3.25 -1.88 -32.35
C ALA A 175 -4.72 -2.03 -32.78
N VAL A 176 -5.48 -2.93 -32.14
CA VAL A 176 -6.92 -3.12 -32.41
C VAL A 176 -7.72 -1.90 -31.97
N ILE A 177 -7.51 -1.40 -30.75
CA ILE A 177 -8.23 -0.24 -30.21
C ILE A 177 -7.94 1.03 -31.03
N GLY A 178 -6.73 1.16 -31.55
CA GLY A 178 -6.27 2.31 -32.34
C GLY A 178 -7.05 2.53 -33.63
N ILE A 179 -7.59 1.46 -34.21
CA ILE A 179 -8.42 1.55 -35.41
C ILE A 179 -9.77 2.24 -35.13
N PHE A 180 -10.32 2.09 -33.92
CA PHE A 180 -11.70 2.50 -33.64
C PHE A 180 -11.82 3.86 -32.93
N ILE A 181 -10.90 4.21 -32.03
CA ILE A 181 -11.15 5.28 -31.05
C ILE A 181 -10.32 6.55 -31.29
N LEU A 182 -9.05 6.44 -31.68
CA LEU A 182 -8.17 7.61 -31.85
C LEU A 182 -6.95 7.30 -32.73
N PRO A 183 -7.10 7.29 -34.07
CA PRO A 183 -6.13 6.68 -34.98
C PRO A 183 -4.70 7.24 -34.90
N PRO A 184 -4.44 8.56 -34.95
CA PRO A 184 -3.06 9.02 -35.09
C PRO A 184 -2.24 8.76 -33.82
N LEU A 185 -2.68 9.25 -32.66
CA LEU A 185 -1.89 9.18 -31.42
C LEU A 185 -1.68 7.73 -30.96
N LEU A 186 -2.71 6.89 -31.02
CA LEU A 186 -2.58 5.50 -30.58
C LEU A 186 -1.73 4.68 -31.57
N THR A 187 -1.83 4.94 -32.87
CA THR A 187 -0.99 4.26 -33.87
C THR A 187 0.48 4.66 -33.70
N PHE A 188 0.78 5.93 -33.45
CA PHE A 188 2.15 6.37 -33.14
C PHE A 188 2.70 5.71 -31.87
N TYR A 189 1.89 5.61 -30.82
CA TYR A 189 2.29 4.92 -29.59
C TYR A 189 2.58 3.43 -29.81
N VAL A 190 1.73 2.73 -30.56
CA VAL A 190 1.93 1.31 -30.89
C VAL A 190 3.17 1.11 -31.75
N LEU A 191 3.43 1.98 -32.72
CA LEU A 191 4.66 1.96 -33.51
C LEU A 191 5.90 2.20 -32.66
N PHE A 192 5.85 3.14 -31.72
CA PHE A 192 6.93 3.39 -30.77
C PHE A 192 7.25 2.13 -29.95
N LEU A 193 6.24 1.46 -29.40
CA LEU A 193 6.44 0.21 -28.66
C LEU A 193 7.05 -0.90 -29.53
N LEU A 194 6.56 -1.07 -30.77
CA LEU A 194 7.06 -2.08 -31.71
C LEU A 194 8.54 -1.88 -32.08
N VAL A 195 9.00 -0.63 -32.13
CA VAL A 195 10.36 -0.26 -32.54
C VAL A 195 11.33 -0.23 -31.36
N PHE A 196 10.92 0.33 -30.22
CA PHE A 196 11.83 0.63 -29.12
C PHE A 196 11.70 -0.30 -27.92
N GLU A 197 10.51 -0.83 -27.64
CA GLU A 197 10.25 -1.54 -26.38
C GLU A 197 10.21 -3.07 -26.55
N VAL A 198 9.75 -3.56 -27.71
CA VAL A 198 9.66 -5.01 -27.95
C VAL A 198 11.06 -5.59 -28.19
N PRO A 199 11.54 -6.51 -27.33
CA PRO A 199 12.85 -7.10 -27.51
C PRO A 199 12.88 -8.01 -28.75
N ARG A 200 14.02 -8.04 -29.46
CA ARG A 200 14.18 -8.87 -30.66
C ARG A 200 14.02 -10.37 -30.39
N THR A 201 14.19 -10.79 -29.14
CA THR A 201 13.94 -12.16 -28.68
C THR A 201 12.48 -12.58 -28.86
N ALA A 202 11.54 -11.66 -28.66
CA ALA A 202 10.10 -11.95 -28.80
C ALA A 202 9.69 -12.29 -30.24
N TYR A 203 10.45 -11.85 -31.25
CA TYR A 203 10.21 -12.22 -32.66
C TYR A 203 10.67 -13.64 -33.00
N ARG A 204 11.45 -14.29 -32.13
CA ARG A 204 11.93 -15.66 -32.33
C ARG A 204 10.86 -16.70 -31.99
N ASP A 205 9.90 -16.35 -31.13
CA ASP A 205 8.83 -17.25 -30.72
C ASP A 205 7.69 -17.27 -31.75
N PRO A 206 7.32 -18.44 -32.30
CA PRO A 206 6.34 -18.53 -33.38
C PRO A 206 4.93 -18.06 -32.97
N ARG A 207 4.57 -18.19 -31.68
CA ARG A 207 3.28 -17.75 -31.14
C ARG A 207 3.18 -16.22 -31.03
N LEU A 208 4.28 -15.56 -30.65
CA LEU A 208 4.33 -14.10 -30.49
C LEU A 208 4.53 -13.41 -31.84
N TYR A 209 5.29 -14.05 -32.74
CA TYR A 209 5.57 -13.56 -34.09
C TYR A 209 4.31 -13.19 -34.87
N TRP A 210 3.30 -14.09 -34.93
CA TRP A 210 2.06 -13.81 -35.66
C TRP A 210 1.27 -12.63 -35.08
N ARG A 211 1.32 -12.42 -33.77
CA ARG A 211 0.65 -11.29 -33.10
C ARG A 211 1.37 -9.97 -33.40
N LEU A 212 2.71 -9.99 -33.43
CA LEU A 212 3.53 -8.84 -33.80
C LEU A 212 3.36 -8.48 -35.28
N LEU A 213 3.35 -9.48 -36.18
CA LEU A 213 3.10 -9.29 -37.61
C LEU A 213 1.71 -8.70 -37.85
N ALA A 214 0.69 -9.25 -37.20
CA ALA A 214 -0.67 -8.70 -37.26
C ALA A 214 -0.72 -7.25 -36.76
N SER A 215 -0.02 -6.92 -35.67
CA SER A 215 0.04 -5.55 -35.14
C SER A 215 0.67 -4.58 -36.15
N TRP A 216 1.76 -4.96 -36.83
CA TRP A 216 2.36 -4.18 -37.92
C TRP A 216 1.38 -3.95 -39.07
N CYS A 217 0.69 -5.00 -39.52
CA CYS A 217 -0.31 -4.89 -40.58
C CYS A 217 -1.46 -3.94 -40.20
N LEU A 218 -1.98 -4.04 -38.98
CA LEU A 218 -3.05 -3.17 -38.48
C LEU A 218 -2.61 -1.70 -38.45
N CYS A 219 -1.40 -1.40 -38.00
CA CYS A 219 -0.86 -0.04 -38.05
C CYS A 219 -0.72 0.48 -39.48
N LEU A 220 -0.23 -0.34 -40.42
CA LEU A 220 -0.10 0.05 -41.84
C LEU A 220 -1.47 0.32 -42.48
N ILE A 221 -2.48 -0.51 -42.17
CA ILE A 221 -3.86 -0.30 -42.64
C ILE A 221 -4.42 1.01 -42.07
N ALA A 222 -4.22 1.27 -40.77
CA ALA A 222 -4.68 2.50 -40.14
C ALA A 222 -4.03 3.75 -40.75
N ILE A 223 -2.72 3.72 -41.03
CA ILE A 223 -2.00 4.82 -41.69
C ILE A 223 -2.50 5.00 -43.13
N GLY A 224 -2.66 3.91 -43.89
CA GLY A 224 -3.18 3.96 -45.26
C GLY A 224 -4.59 4.54 -45.32
N PHE A 225 -5.48 4.13 -44.41
CA PHE A 225 -6.82 4.67 -44.29
C PHE A 225 -6.79 6.17 -43.96
N ALA A 226 -5.98 6.58 -42.99
CA ALA A 226 -5.82 7.98 -42.63
C ALA A 226 -5.30 8.82 -43.81
N ALA A 227 -4.33 8.31 -44.57
CA ALA A 227 -3.80 8.99 -45.76
C ALA A 227 -4.86 9.16 -46.86
N VAL A 228 -5.68 8.14 -47.11
CA VAL A 228 -6.78 8.20 -48.08
C VAL A 228 -7.82 9.23 -47.64
N VAL A 229 -8.25 9.20 -46.38
CA VAL A 229 -9.21 10.16 -45.83
C VAL A 229 -8.67 11.58 -45.93
N TRP A 230 -7.41 11.79 -45.58
CA TRP A 230 -6.75 13.10 -45.70
C TRP A 230 -6.69 13.60 -47.15
N SER A 231 -6.35 12.72 -48.10
CA SER A 231 -6.31 13.07 -49.53
C SER A 231 -7.68 13.38 -50.16
N ARG A 232 -8.77 13.07 -49.46
CA ARG A 232 -10.15 13.35 -49.89
C ARG A 232 -10.75 14.57 -49.20
N LEU A 233 -10.09 15.07 -48.14
CA LEU A 233 -10.51 16.24 -47.37
C LEU A 233 -9.76 17.52 -47.78
N LEU A 234 -8.58 17.39 -48.40
CA LEU A 234 -7.86 18.46 -49.11
C LEU A 234 -8.28 18.53 -50.59
#